data_AF-A0A1Q2HQP9-F1
#
_entry.id   AF-A0A1Q2HQP9-F1
#
_cell.length_a   1.000
_cell.length_b   1.000
_cell.length_c   1.000
_cell.angle_alpha   90.00
_cell.angle_beta   90.00
_cell.angle_gamma   90.00
#
_symmetry.space_group_name_H-M   'P 1'
#
loop_
_entity.id
_entity.type
_entity.pdbx_description
1 polymer ?
#
loop_
_entity_poly.entity_id
_entity_poly.type
_entity_poly.pdbx_seq_one_letter_code
_entity_poly.pdbx_strand_id
1 'polypeptide(L)'
;MEKKNQNIPPEGGSLPAEELKAENERLKFEKEAAKSLAESGIIDLDAGLALCREKQKQNPEKKPEELVSGLKEKKAYLFRSRPAELRSNIAQAAEQTENQLEGAARKAAQTGRPAEVSEYMRVRREKTENTNY
;
A
#
# COMPACT_ATOMS: atom_id res chain seq x y z
N MET A 1 37.79 -34.58 -46.26
CA MET A 1 38.30 -34.38 -44.89
C MET A 1 37.45 -33.27 -44.29
N GLU A 2 36.22 -33.48 -43.85
CA GLU A 2 35.77 -34.24 -42.67
C GLU A 2 36.47 -33.86 -41.35
N LYS A 3 35.62 -33.43 -40.41
CA LYS A 3 35.79 -33.24 -38.94
C LYS A 3 36.30 -31.86 -38.51
N LYS A 4 35.64 -31.11 -37.63
CA LYS A 4 34.45 -31.35 -36.79
C LYS A 4 33.91 -29.98 -36.35
N ASN A 5 32.62 -29.78 -36.58
CA ASN A 5 31.75 -28.95 -35.77
C ASN A 5 31.84 -29.45 -34.32
N GLN A 6 32.00 -28.57 -33.33
CA GLN A 6 31.58 -28.76 -31.93
C GLN A 6 32.07 -27.57 -31.08
N ASN A 7 31.30 -26.49 -31.06
CA ASN A 7 31.22 -25.66 -29.87
C ASN A 7 29.83 -25.91 -29.27
N ILE A 8 29.70 -27.06 -28.61
CA ILE A 8 28.52 -27.41 -27.82
C ILE A 8 28.65 -26.59 -26.52
N PRO A 9 27.62 -25.83 -26.11
CA PRO A 9 27.66 -25.13 -24.83
C PRO A 9 27.54 -26.17 -23.71
N PRO A 10 28.44 -26.19 -22.71
CA PRO A 10 28.21 -27.01 -21.54
C PRO A 10 27.08 -26.39 -20.71
N GLU A 11 26.07 -27.21 -20.45
CA GLU A 11 24.99 -26.97 -19.49
C GLU A 11 25.55 -26.47 -18.15
N GLY A 12 24.95 -25.38 -17.65
CA GLY A 12 25.33 -24.72 -16.40
C GLY A 12 25.32 -23.21 -16.58
N GLY A 13 24.12 -22.63 -16.67
CA GLY A 13 23.91 -21.22 -16.98
C GLY A 13 24.54 -20.26 -15.96
N SER A 14 25.83 -19.99 -16.12
CA SER A 14 26.47 -18.80 -15.60
C SER A 14 26.25 -17.68 -16.61
N LEU A 15 25.54 -16.63 -16.17
CA LEU A 15 25.44 -15.39 -16.93
C LEU A 15 26.88 -14.88 -17.20
N PRO A 16 27.19 -14.32 -18.37
CA PRO A 16 28.51 -13.76 -18.66
C PRO A 16 28.93 -12.78 -17.56
N ALA A 17 30.23 -12.70 -17.28
CA ALA A 17 30.78 -11.96 -16.13
C ALA A 17 30.29 -10.49 -16.04
N GLU A 18 30.00 -9.87 -17.17
CA GLU A 18 29.42 -8.52 -17.27
C GLU A 18 27.97 -8.46 -16.78
N GLU A 19 27.14 -9.45 -17.11
CA GLU A 19 25.76 -9.55 -16.63
C GLU A 19 25.72 -9.81 -15.12
N LEU A 20 26.62 -10.65 -14.62
CA LEU A 20 26.76 -10.87 -13.17
C LEU A 20 27.18 -9.59 -12.43
N LYS A 21 28.04 -8.76 -13.05
CA LYS A 21 28.46 -7.49 -12.47
C LYS A 21 27.30 -6.49 -12.45
N ALA A 22 26.57 -6.36 -13.57
CA ALA A 22 25.41 -5.49 -13.68
C ALA A 22 24.30 -5.89 -12.68
N GLU A 23 24.03 -7.19 -12.53
CA GLU A 23 23.04 -7.68 -11.58
C GLU A 23 23.48 -7.43 -10.13
N ASN A 24 24.77 -7.60 -9.81
CA ASN A 24 25.29 -7.25 -8.49
C ASN A 24 25.15 -5.76 -8.18
N GLU A 25 25.43 -4.88 -9.14
CA GLU A 25 25.27 -3.43 -8.98
C GLU A 25 23.79 -3.06 -8.78
N ARG A 26 22.89 -3.68 -9.55
CA ARG A 26 21.44 -3.51 -9.38
C ARG A 26 20.98 -3.96 -7.99
N LEU A 27 21.39 -5.14 -7.53
CA LEU A 27 21.01 -5.67 -6.21
C LEU A 27 21.54 -4.81 -5.07
N LYS A 28 22.77 -4.28 -5.20
CA LYS A 28 23.34 -3.32 -4.23
C LYS A 28 22.50 -2.05 -4.15
N PHE A 29 22.17 -1.47 -5.30
CA PHE A 29 21.31 -0.29 -5.37
C PHE A 29 19.95 -0.55 -4.74
N GLU A 30 19.28 -1.66 -5.09
CA GLU A 30 17.96 -1.99 -4.55
C GLU A 30 17.98 -2.18 -3.03
N LYS A 31 19.04 -2.80 -2.51
CA LYS A 31 19.23 -2.96 -1.06
C LYS A 31 19.38 -1.61 -0.36
N GLU A 32 20.19 -0.72 -0.90
CA GLU A 32 20.40 0.63 -0.34
C GLU A 32 19.14 1.49 -0.43
N ALA A 33 18.46 1.45 -1.58
CA ALA A 33 17.17 2.12 -1.77
C ALA A 33 16.12 1.61 -0.80
N ALA A 34 15.99 0.29 -0.63
CA ALA A 34 15.03 -0.31 0.31
C ALA A 34 15.28 0.15 1.75
N LYS A 35 16.56 0.18 2.16
CA LYS A 35 16.96 0.67 3.47
C LYS A 35 16.56 2.14 3.66
N SER A 36 16.93 3.00 2.71
CA SER A 36 16.64 4.44 2.77
C SER A 36 15.13 4.73 2.75
N LEU A 37 14.36 3.99 1.96
CA LEU A 37 12.90 4.08 1.91
C LEU A 37 12.25 3.69 3.24
N ALA A 38 12.72 2.59 3.84
CA ALA A 38 12.24 2.12 5.14
C ALA A 38 12.56 3.14 6.26
N GLU A 39 13.79 3.64 6.30
CA GLU A 39 14.22 4.70 7.24
C GLU A 39 13.42 6.00 7.05
N SER A 40 12.99 6.27 5.83
CA SER A 40 12.17 7.44 5.49
C SER A 40 10.68 7.28 5.83
N GLY A 41 10.25 6.09 6.26
CA GLY A 41 8.87 5.81 6.67
C GLY A 41 7.91 5.59 5.50
N ILE A 42 8.35 4.96 4.41
CA ILE A 42 7.44 4.64 3.30
C ILE A 42 6.32 3.69 3.75
N ILE A 43 5.11 3.89 3.22
CA ILE A 43 3.92 3.05 3.47
C ILE A 43 3.95 1.79 2.61
N ASP A 44 4.41 1.93 1.36
CA ASP A 44 4.48 0.87 0.37
C ASP A 44 5.89 0.80 -0.20
N LEU A 45 6.67 -0.17 0.29
CA LEU A 45 8.06 -0.36 -0.08
C LEU A 45 8.21 -0.78 -1.55
N ASP A 46 7.31 -1.63 -2.06
CA ASP A 46 7.39 -2.15 -3.43
C ASP A 46 7.13 -1.03 -4.44
N ALA A 47 6.12 -0.19 -4.18
CA ALA A 47 5.86 1.00 -4.98
C ALA A 47 7.04 1.99 -4.92
N GLY A 48 7.63 2.18 -3.75
CA GLY A 48 8.84 3.00 -3.59
C GLY A 48 10.03 2.50 -4.41
N LEU A 49 10.30 1.19 -4.34
CA LEU A 49 11.38 0.55 -5.08
C LEU A 49 11.17 0.62 -6.58
N ALA A 50 9.94 0.39 -7.06
CA ALA A 50 9.62 0.53 -8.48
C ALA A 50 9.93 1.96 -8.99
N LEU A 51 9.57 2.98 -8.21
CA LEU A 51 9.86 4.37 -8.53
C LEU A 51 11.35 4.71 -8.46
N CYS A 52 12.08 4.19 -7.47
CA CYS A 52 13.54 4.33 -7.38
C CYS A 52 14.23 3.71 -8.60
N ARG A 53 13.84 2.50 -9.03
CA ARG A 53 14.37 1.84 -10.23
C ARG A 53 14.12 2.66 -11.50
N GLU A 54 12.90 3.18 -11.66
CA GLU A 54 12.56 4.05 -12.79
C GLU A 54 13.42 5.32 -12.79
N LYS A 55 13.62 5.93 -11.62
CA LYS A 55 14.42 7.15 -11.47
C LYS A 55 15.91 6.92 -11.66
N GLN A 56 16.43 5.77 -11.24
CA GLN A 56 17.81 5.35 -11.47
C GLN A 56 18.09 5.17 -12.96
N LYS A 57 17.17 4.56 -13.72
CA LYS A 57 17.29 4.46 -15.19
C LYS A 57 17.36 5.83 -15.87
N GLN A 58 16.63 6.81 -15.35
CA GLN A 58 16.67 8.20 -15.85
C GLN A 58 17.91 8.97 -15.38
N ASN A 59 18.49 8.60 -14.23
CA ASN A 59 19.60 9.31 -13.59
C ASN A 59 20.55 8.29 -12.92
N PRO A 60 21.40 7.59 -13.70
CA PRO A 60 22.22 6.50 -13.18
C PRO A 60 23.26 6.98 -12.16
N GLU A 61 23.67 8.23 -12.24
CA GLU A 61 24.65 8.86 -11.33
C GLU A 61 24.10 9.13 -9.92
N LYS A 62 22.76 9.12 -9.75
CA LYS A 62 22.15 9.52 -8.48
C LYS A 62 22.19 8.40 -7.47
N LYS A 63 22.60 8.76 -6.26
CA LYS A 63 22.61 7.83 -5.13
C LYS A 63 21.18 7.47 -4.69
N PRO A 64 20.96 6.27 -4.14
CA PRO A 64 19.66 5.84 -3.63
C PRO A 64 19.02 6.87 -2.69
N GLU A 65 19.79 7.47 -1.79
CA GLU A 65 19.29 8.41 -0.78
C GLU A 65 18.77 9.72 -1.40
N GLU A 66 19.41 10.19 -2.47
CA GLU A 66 18.98 11.38 -3.21
C GLU A 66 17.67 11.13 -3.95
N LEU A 67 17.51 9.92 -4.50
CA LEU A 67 16.27 9.50 -5.16
C LEU A 67 15.12 9.37 -4.16
N VAL A 68 15.38 8.80 -2.98
CA VAL A 68 14.39 8.69 -1.90
C VAL A 68 13.98 10.08 -1.38
N SER A 69 14.95 10.97 -1.18
CA SER A 69 14.67 12.35 -0.77
C SER A 69 13.79 13.08 -1.78
N GLY A 70 14.12 13.00 -3.07
CA GLY A 70 13.31 13.58 -4.13
C GLY A 70 11.91 12.94 -4.25
N LEU A 71 11.77 11.64 -3.95
CA LEU A 71 10.47 10.98 -3.87
C LEU A 71 9.66 11.47 -2.67
N LYS A 72 10.29 11.68 -1.52
CA LYS A 72 9.63 12.19 -0.32
C LYS A 72 9.09 13.61 -0.53
N GLU A 73 9.84 14.44 -1.24
CA GLU A 73 9.41 15.80 -1.61
C GLU A 73 8.25 15.80 -2.61
N LYS A 74 8.38 15.04 -3.72
CA LYS A 74 7.42 15.07 -4.84
C LYS A 74 6.20 14.19 -4.62
N LYS A 75 6.34 13.14 -3.81
CA LYS A 75 5.33 12.10 -3.56
C LYS A 75 5.19 11.83 -2.07
N ALA A 76 5.06 12.90 -1.28
CA ALA A 76 4.92 12.82 0.17
C ALA A 76 3.80 11.89 0.66
N TYR A 77 2.76 11.68 -0.15
CA TYR A 77 1.66 10.74 0.14
C TYR A 77 2.12 9.27 0.27
N LEU A 78 3.29 8.90 -0.27
CA LEU A 78 3.88 7.57 -0.09
C LEU A 78 4.55 7.38 1.28
N PHE A 79 4.89 8.48 1.97
CA PHE A 79 5.66 8.47 3.22
C PHE A 79 4.85 8.98 4.43
N ARG A 80 3.78 9.75 4.19
CA ARG A 80 2.89 10.21 5.25
C ARG A 80 1.79 9.20 5.46
N SER A 81 1.86 8.43 6.55
CA SER A 81 0.69 7.73 7.07
C SER A 81 -0.45 8.74 7.14
N ARG A 82 -1.51 8.55 6.34
CA ARG A 82 -2.70 9.41 6.48
C ARG A 82 -3.11 9.33 7.95
N PRO A 83 -3.37 10.46 8.63
CA PRO A 83 -4.07 10.39 9.90
C PRO A 83 -5.31 9.51 9.67
N ALA A 84 -5.53 8.55 10.56
CA ALA A 84 -6.60 7.56 10.44
C ALA A 84 -7.99 8.22 10.24
N GLU A 85 -8.11 9.49 10.59
CA GLU A 85 -9.23 10.40 10.39
C GLU A 85 -9.64 10.62 8.92
N LEU A 86 -8.75 10.34 7.95
CA LEU A 86 -9.05 10.40 6.52
C LEU A 86 -9.46 9.04 5.93
N ARG A 87 -9.69 8.02 6.76
CA ARG A 87 -10.41 6.81 6.35
C ARG A 87 -11.89 7.15 6.22
N SER A 88 -12.24 7.70 5.05
CA SER A 88 -13.57 7.72 4.45
C SER A 88 -14.73 7.92 5.44
N ASN A 89 -15.22 9.15 5.53
CA ASN A 89 -16.47 9.52 6.23
C ASN A 89 -17.66 8.59 5.92
N ILE A 90 -17.62 7.84 4.82
CA ILE A 90 -18.64 6.87 4.40
C ILE A 90 -18.62 5.59 5.27
N ALA A 91 -17.45 5.03 5.58
CA ALA A 91 -17.34 3.81 6.39
C ALA A 91 -17.64 4.10 7.87
N GLN A 92 -17.18 5.25 8.37
CA GLN A 92 -17.40 5.67 9.75
C GLN A 92 -18.85 6.09 10.00
N ALA A 93 -19.53 6.71 9.01
CA ALA A 93 -20.96 7.00 9.11
C ALA A 93 -21.82 5.72 9.10
N ALA A 94 -21.44 4.72 8.30
CA ALA A 94 -22.10 3.42 8.30
C ALA A 94 -21.94 2.72 9.67
N GLU A 95 -20.72 2.65 10.21
CA GLU A 95 -20.45 2.01 11.50
C GLU A 95 -21.12 2.74 12.68
N GLN A 96 -21.19 4.08 12.64
CA GLN A 96 -21.90 4.87 13.65
C GLN A 96 -23.41 4.65 13.59
N THR A 97 -24.00 4.54 12.40
CA THR A 97 -25.45 4.30 12.26
C THR A 97 -25.85 2.87 12.65
N GLU A 98 -24.99 1.88 12.43
CA GLU A 98 -25.22 0.52 12.93
C GLU A 98 -25.21 0.45 14.46
N ASN A 99 -24.22 1.08 15.09
CA ASN A 99 -24.12 1.15 16.55
C ASN A 99 -25.30 1.92 17.20
N GLN A 100 -25.86 2.93 16.52
CA GLN A 100 -27.02 3.68 17.01
C GLN A 100 -28.31 2.84 17.03
N LEU A 101 -28.55 2.04 15.98
CA LEU A 101 -29.73 1.17 15.94
C LEU A 101 -29.67 0.09 17.02
N GLU A 102 -28.50 -0.54 17.20
CA GLU A 102 -28.30 -1.56 18.22
C GLU A 102 -28.47 -0.99 19.64
N GLY A 103 -27.90 0.19 19.90
CA GLY A 103 -28.05 0.89 21.17
C GLY A 103 -29.50 1.26 21.49
N ALA A 104 -30.25 1.74 20.50
CA ALA A 104 -31.67 2.08 20.65
C ALA A 104 -32.54 0.82 20.89
N ALA A 105 -32.26 -0.27 20.16
CA ALA A 105 -32.95 -1.55 20.35
C ALA A 105 -32.74 -2.10 21.76
N ARG A 106 -31.50 -2.06 22.26
CA ARG A 106 -31.16 -2.56 23.59
C ARG A 106 -31.84 -1.75 24.69
N LYS A 107 -31.87 -0.42 24.58
CA LYS A 107 -32.57 0.45 25.55
C LYS A 107 -34.08 0.17 25.57
N ALA A 108 -34.71 0.12 24.41
CA ALA A 108 -36.12 -0.23 24.28
C ALA A 108 -36.45 -1.60 24.88
N ALA A 109 -35.60 -2.60 24.65
CA ALA A 109 -35.76 -3.95 25.21
C ALA A 109 -35.53 -4.00 26.74
N GLN A 110 -34.62 -3.19 27.27
CA GLN A 110 -34.31 -3.16 28.70
C GLN A 110 -35.36 -2.41 29.53
N THR A 111 -35.86 -1.28 29.05
CA THR A 111 -36.74 -0.42 29.85
C THR A 111 -38.22 -0.56 29.50
N GLY A 112 -38.54 -1.00 28.28
CA GLY A 112 -39.92 -1.06 27.77
C GLY A 112 -40.64 0.29 27.70
N ARG A 113 -39.92 1.42 27.87
CA ARG A 113 -40.55 2.74 27.94
C ARG A 113 -41.04 3.20 26.56
N PRO A 114 -42.24 3.80 26.45
CA PRO A 114 -42.78 4.27 25.16
C PRO A 114 -41.84 5.21 24.40
N ALA A 115 -41.14 6.10 25.12
CA ALA A 115 -40.18 7.02 24.52
C ALA A 115 -38.99 6.30 23.87
N GLU A 116 -38.47 5.25 24.50
CA GLU A 116 -37.31 4.49 24.02
C GLU A 116 -37.69 3.57 22.86
N VAL A 117 -38.90 2.99 22.88
CA VAL A 117 -39.46 2.24 21.74
C VAL A 117 -39.68 3.16 20.53
N SER A 118 -40.19 4.38 20.76
CA SER A 118 -40.38 5.37 19.69
C SER A 118 -39.04 5.76 19.04
N GLU A 119 -38.00 5.97 19.85
CA GLU A 119 -36.67 6.31 19.35
C GLU A 119 -36.06 5.17 18.52
N TYR A 120 -36.19 3.91 18.98
CA TYR A 120 -35.78 2.75 18.20
C TYR A 120 -36.50 2.67 16.85
N MET A 121 -37.82 2.91 16.83
CA MET A 121 -38.61 2.89 15.59
C MET A 121 -38.21 4.01 14.62
N ARG A 122 -37.83 5.19 15.14
CA ARG A 122 -37.32 6.32 14.33
C ARG A 122 -36.01 5.93 13.64
N VAL A 123 -35.01 5.49 14.42
CA VAL A 123 -33.69 5.11 13.89
C VAL A 123 -33.77 3.94 12.90
N ARG A 124 -34.69 3.00 13.13
CA ARG A 124 -34.94 1.88 12.21
C ARG A 124 -35.46 2.34 10.84
N ARG A 125 -36.34 3.34 10.80
CA ARG A 125 -36.88 3.90 9.54
C ARG A 125 -35.78 4.61 8.76
N GLU A 126 -34.99 5.44 9.44
CA GLU A 126 -33.86 6.15 8.85
C GLU A 126 -32.82 5.19 8.24
N LYS A 127 -32.52 4.06 8.90
CA LYS A 127 -31.64 3.02 8.32
C LYS A 127 -32.24 2.40 7.04
N THR A 128 -33.54 2.11 7.06
CA THR A 128 -34.22 1.45 5.93
C THR A 128 -34.30 2.37 4.71
N GLU A 129 -34.53 3.67 4.92
CA GLU A 129 -34.58 4.68 3.86
C GLU A 129 -33.20 4.90 3.22
N ASN A 130 -32.13 4.90 4.03
CA ASN A 130 -30.75 5.06 3.53
C ASN A 130 -30.18 3.85 2.80
N THR A 131 -30.85 2.69 2.81
CA THR A 131 -30.38 1.46 2.13
C THR A 131 -30.91 1.32 0.69
N ASN A 132 -31.80 2.22 0.24
CA ASN A 132 -32.47 2.14 -1.07
C ASN A 132 -31.82 2.98 -2.20
N TYR A 133 -30.53 3.33 -2.10
CA TYR A 133 -29.77 4.02 -3.14
C TYR A 133 -28.44 3.32 -3.44
#